data_AF-A0A914EFA9-F1
#
_entry.id   AF-A0A914EFA9-F1
#
_cell.length_a   1.000
_cell.length_b   1.000
_cell.length_c   1.000
_cell.angle_alpha   90.00
_cell.angle_beta   90.00
_cell.angle_gamma   90.00
#
_symmetry.space_group_name_H-M   'P 1'
#
loop_
_entity.id
_entity.type
_entity.pdbx_description
1 polymer ?
#
loop_
_entity_poly.entity_id
_entity_poly.type
_entity_poly.pdbx_seq_one_letter_code
_entity_poly.pdbx_strand_id
1 'polypeptide(L)' 'MAAKFTGSQPPDYSLWSILKSDACAKPHQSIEALKKSLVAAWSRIPQYVIDRAVNDFPKRLKKCIDAGGGHFENK' A
#
# COMPACT_ATOMS: atom_id res chain seq x y z
N MET A 1 14.59 2.42 -19.09
CA MET A 1 14.47 3.64 -18.26
C MET A 1 13.34 3.39 -17.28
N ALA A 2 13.65 3.10 -16.01
CA ALA A 2 12.65 2.72 -15.01
C ALA A 2 11.96 3.97 -14.46
N ALA A 3 10.68 4.16 -14.80
CA ALA A 3 9.89 5.23 -14.22
C ALA A 3 9.62 4.89 -12.74
N LYS A 4 10.35 5.56 -11.84
CA LYS A 4 10.13 5.48 -10.39
C LYS A 4 8.88 6.29 -10.01
N PHE A 5 7.69 5.73 -10.26
CA PHE A 5 6.43 6.27 -9.77
C PHE A 5 6.29 5.99 -8.26
N THR A 6 6.92 6.82 -7.42
CA THR A 6 6.88 6.67 -5.95
C THR A 6 5.90 7.62 -5.26
N GLY A 7 5.20 8.49 -5.99
CA GLY A 7 4.21 9.43 -5.43
C GLY A 7 2.74 9.06 -5.70
N SER A 8 2.47 8.36 -6.80
CA SER A 8 1.11 8.20 -7.37
C SER A 8 0.49 6.81 -7.20
N GLN A 9 1.17 5.86 -6.54
CA GLN A 9 0.53 4.56 -6.30
C GLN A 9 -0.65 4.75 -5.32
N PRO A 10 -1.82 4.10 -5.59
CA PRO A 10 -3.07 4.15 -4.82
C PRO A 10 -2.91 3.96 -3.28
N PRO A 11 -3.98 3.85 -2.46
CA PRO A 11 -3.89 3.40 -1.05
C PRO A 11 -2.93 2.22 -0.80
N ASP A 12 -2.61 1.47 -1.86
CA ASP A 12 -1.52 0.53 -2.06
C ASP A 12 -0.28 0.75 -1.19
N TYR A 13 0.40 1.90 -1.14
CA TYR A 13 1.68 1.95 -0.38
C TYR A 13 1.50 1.61 1.11
N SER A 14 0.45 2.13 1.73
CA SER A 14 0.19 1.93 3.16
C SER A 14 -0.37 0.53 3.43
N LEU A 15 -1.36 0.09 2.66
CA LEU A 15 -1.97 -1.23 2.84
C LEU A 15 -1.04 -2.37 2.41
N TRP A 16 -0.29 -2.18 1.33
CA TRP A 16 0.72 -3.15 0.87
C TRP A 16 1.85 -3.29 1.87
N SER A 17 2.30 -2.22 2.53
CA SER A 17 3.30 -2.32 3.59
C SER A 17 2.80 -3.18 4.75
N ILE A 18 1.52 -3.05 5.13
CA ILE A 18 0.90 -3.87 6.18
C ILE A 18 0.82 -5.34 5.74
N LEU A 19 0.29 -5.59 4.54
CA LEU A 19 0.17 -6.94 3.98
C LEU A 19 1.53 -7.63 3.86
N LYS A 20 2.53 -6.91 3.37
CA LYS A 20 3.90 -7.43 3.24
C LYS A 20 4.50 -7.72 4.60
N SER A 21 4.31 -6.84 5.58
CA SER A 21 4.84 -7.05 6.94
C SER A 21 4.23 -8.27 7.61
N ASP A 22 2.92 -8.51 7.45
CA ASP A 22 2.23 -9.64 8.07
C ASP A 22 2.44 -10.93 7.27
N ALA A 23 2.07 -10.93 5.99
CA ALA A 23 2.12 -12.12 5.16
C ALA A 23 3.56 -12.59 4.89
N CYS A 24 4.54 -11.69 4.75
CA CYS A 24 5.93 -12.06 4.48
C CYS A 24 6.81 -12.09 5.74
N ALA A 25 6.23 -12.09 6.95
CA ALA A 25 7.00 -12.26 8.20
C ALA A 25 7.76 -13.60 8.27
N LYS A 26 7.31 -14.59 7.50
CA LYS A 26 7.92 -15.93 7.40
C LYS A 26 8.03 -16.38 5.93
N PRO A 27 9.00 -17.25 5.59
CA PRO A 27 9.09 -17.84 4.26
C PRO A 27 7.88 -18.73 3.95
N HIS A 28 7.45 -18.72 2.69
CA HIS A 28 6.40 -19.61 2.18
C HIS A 28 6.99 -20.70 1.31
N GLN A 29 6.49 -21.93 1.45
CA GLN A 29 6.94 -23.07 0.63
C GLN A 29 6.34 -23.10 -0.78
N SER A 30 5.32 -22.29 -1.04
CA SER A 30 4.67 -22.20 -2.35
C SER A 30 3.95 -20.87 -2.55
N ILE A 31 3.65 -20.56 -3.80
CA ILE A 31 2.84 -19.39 -4.18
C ILE A 31 1.43 -19.50 -3.56
N GLU A 32 0.86 -20.70 -3.49
CA GLU A 32 -0.46 -20.92 -2.88
C GLU A 32 -0.46 -20.63 -1.37
N ALA A 33 0.62 -20.99 -0.66
CA ALA A 33 0.78 -20.65 0.75
C ALA A 33 0.91 -19.12 0.96
N LEU A 34 1.61 -18.44 0.05
CA LEU A 34 1.72 -16.98 0.07
C LEU A 34 0.34 -16.32 -0.17
N LYS A 35 -0.42 -16.77 -1.18
CA LYS A 35 -1.77 -16.23 -1.47
C LYS A 35 -2.70 -16.38 -0.26
N LYS A 36 -2.72 -17.55 0.39
CA LYS A 36 -3.51 -17.78 1.60
C LYS A 36 -3.11 -16.83 2.73
N SER A 37 -1.81 -16.63 2.91
CA SER A 37 -1.27 -15.72 3.93
C SER A 37 -1.64 -14.25 3.65
N LEU A 38 -1.64 -13.83 2.39
CA LEU A 38 -2.08 -12.48 2.00
C LEU A 38 -3.58 -12.27 2.25
N VAL A 39 -4.42 -13.26 1.95
CA VAL A 39 -5.87 -13.19 2.23
C VAL A 39 -6.14 -13.14 3.74
N ALA A 40 -5.42 -13.94 4.53
CA ALA A 40 -5.52 -13.91 5.99
C ALA A 40 -4.99 -12.59 6.58
N ALA A 41 -3.93 -12.03 6.02
CA ALA A 41 -3.42 -10.71 6.42
C ALA A 41 -4.46 -9.62 6.11
N TRP A 42 -5.07 -9.66 4.93
CA TRP A 42 -6.12 -8.71 4.53
C TRP A 42 -7.32 -8.74 5.49
N SER A 43 -7.82 -9.92 5.86
CA SER A 43 -8.95 -10.03 6.78
C SER A 43 -8.65 -9.57 8.20
N ARG A 44 -7.37 -9.48 8.59
CA ARG A 44 -6.94 -8.92 9.88
C ARG A 44 -6.81 -7.40 9.88
N ILE A 45 -6.81 -6.75 8.73
CA ILE A 45 -6.72 -5.28 8.66
C ILE A 45 -8.03 -4.69 9.19
N PRO A 46 -8.01 -3.87 10.25
CA PRO A 46 -9.21 -3.22 10.74
C PRO A 46 -9.79 -2.27 9.68
N GLN A 47 -11.12 -2.26 9.54
CA GLN A 47 -11.80 -1.42 8.54
C GLN A 47 -11.40 0.05 8.62
N TYR A 48 -11.23 0.61 9.82
CA TYR A 48 -10.82 2.02 9.98
C TYR A 48 -9.44 2.34 9.35
N VAL A 49 -8.54 1.36 9.24
CA VAL A 49 -7.24 1.52 8.56
C VAL A 49 -7.44 1.62 7.06
N ILE A 50 -8.34 0.81 6.51
CA ILE A 50 -8.75 0.85 5.10
C ILE A 50 -9.42 2.20 4.81
N ASP A 51 -10.38 2.60 5.63
CA ASP A 51 -11.10 3.87 5.49
C ASP A 51 -10.13 5.06 5.53
N ARG A 52 -9.15 5.05 6.44
CA ARG A 52 -8.11 6.07 6.50
C ARG A 52 -7.28 6.11 5.22
N ALA A 53 -6.83 4.95 4.73
CA ALA A 53 -6.03 4.88 3.50
C ALA A 53 -6.80 5.39 2.28
N VAL A 54 -8.10 5.07 2.19
CA VAL A 54 -9.00 5.57 1.13
C VAL A 54 -9.21 7.08 1.26
N ASN A 55 -9.48 7.59 2.46
CA ASN A 55 -9.70 9.01 2.72
C ASN A 55 -8.45 9.88 2.52
N ASP A 56 -7.26 9.31 2.72
CA ASP A 56 -6.00 10.03 2.49
C ASP A 56 -5.58 10.03 1.01
N PHE A 57 -6.16 9.15 0.18
CA PHE A 57 -5.80 9.04 -1.23
C PHE A 57 -6.06 10.33 -2.03
N PRO A 58 -7.24 10.98 -1.95
CA PRO A 58 -7.46 12.27 -2.63
C PRO A 58 -6.47 13.36 -2.22
N LYS A 59 -6.07 13.40 -0.93
CA LYS A 59 -5.08 14.37 -0.43
C LYS A 59 -3.71 14.13 -1.05
N ARG A 60 -3.28 12.87 -1.14
CA ARG A 60 -2.01 12.47 -1.80
C ARG A 60 -2.06 12.78 -3.29
N LEU A 61 -3.18 12.51 -3.96
CA LEU A 61 -3.34 12.82 -5.37
C LEU A 61 -3.24 14.32 -5.63
N LYS A 62 -3.85 15.16 -4.78
CA LYS A 62 -3.72 16.61 -4.88
C LYS A 62 -2.26 17.07 -4.75
N LYS A 63 -1.52 16.57 -3.76
CA LYS A 63 -0.09 16.87 -3.61
C LYS A 63 0.74 16.43 -4.82
N CYS A 64 0.40 15.29 -5.42
CA CYS A 64 1.02 14.82 -6.66
C CYS A 64 0.81 15.80 -7.81
N ILE A 65 -0.41 16.34 -7.93
CA ILE A 65 -0.75 17.35 -8.95
C ILE A 65 0.03 18.65 -8.67
N ASP A 66 0.03 19.13 -7.42
CA ASP A 66 0.74 20.35 -7.02
C ASP A 66 2.26 20.23 -7.24
N ALA A 67 2.81 19.02 -7.12
CA ALA A 67 4.22 18.71 -7.42
C ALA A 67 4.51 18.50 -8.91
N GLY A 68 3.54 18.69 -9.81
CA GLY A 68 3.70 18.43 -11.25
C GLY A 68 4.02 16.96 -11.57
N GLY A 69 3.56 16.03 -10.73
CA GLY A 69 3.89 14.60 -10.83
C GLY A 69 5.23 14.21 -10.18
N GLY A 70 5.93 15.15 -9.54
CA GLY A 70 7.18 14.90 -8.81
C GLY A 70 7.01 14.14 -7.49
N HIS A 71 8.13 13.84 -6.83
CA HIS A 71 8.13 13.23 -5.50
C HIS A 71 7.67 14.24 -4.43
N PHE A 72 6.84 13.78 -3.50
CA PHE A 72 6.35 14.60 -2.38
C PHE A 72 6.29 13.77 -1.10
N GLU A 73 6.60 14.39 0.04
CA GLU A 73 6.49 13.78 1.36
C GLU A 73 5.16 14.17 2.04
N ASN A 74 4.56 13.20 2.74
CA ASN A 74 3.49 13.50 3.68
C ASN A 74 4.14 13.85 5.03
N LYS A 75 4.13 15.15 5.40
CA LYS A 75 4.27 15.59 6.80
C LYS A 75 2.99 15.29 7.57
#